data_AF-A0A3D6BPJ3-F1
#
_entry.id   AF-A0A3D6BPJ3-F1
#
_cell.length_a   1.000
_cell.length_b   1.000
_cell.length_c   1.000
_cell.angle_alpha   90.00
_cell.angle_beta   90.00
_cell.angle_gamma   90.00
#
_symmetry.space_group_name_H-M   'P 1'
#
loop_
_entity.id
_entity.type
_entity.pdbx_description
1 polymer ?
#
loop_
_entity_poly.entity_id
_entity_poly.type
_entity_poly.pdbx_seq_one_letter_code
_entity_poly.pdbx_strand_id
1 'polypeptide(L)'
;MSKTFAEVLKWLREKQNISKRALCSKINIPATTYHQYESGDSVPENIDFIKKIINYYSLYGPDLNIFLSAYFQSTLSERQKYVLDE
;
A
#
# COMPACT_ATOMS: atom_id res chain seq x y z
N MET A 1 -1.85 18.52 2.98
CA MET A 1 -1.69 17.56 1.86
C MET A 1 -2.05 16.16 2.37
N SER A 2 -2.89 15.43 1.64
CA SER A 2 -3.13 14.00 1.91
C SER A 2 -1.90 13.20 1.46
N LYS A 3 -1.51 12.16 2.21
CA LYS A 3 -0.42 11.27 1.79
C LYS A 3 -0.90 10.35 0.66
N THR A 4 -0.05 10.09 -0.30
CA THR A 4 -0.25 9.06 -1.34
C THR A 4 -0.18 7.66 -0.73
N PHE A 5 -0.69 6.66 -1.45
CA PHE A 5 -0.60 5.25 -1.05
C PHE A 5 0.84 4.80 -0.78
N ALA A 6 1.77 5.17 -1.67
CA ALA A 6 3.20 4.87 -1.55
C ALA A 6 3.81 5.47 -0.26
N GLU A 7 3.48 6.73 0.04
CA GLU A 7 3.93 7.39 1.28
C GLU A 7 3.34 6.73 2.53
N VAL A 8 2.09 6.26 2.48
CA VAL A 8 1.47 5.53 3.58
C VAL A 8 2.15 4.17 3.80
N LEU A 9 2.45 3.42 2.73
CA LEU A 9 3.22 2.18 2.83
C LEU A 9 4.58 2.39 3.50
N LYS A 10 5.32 3.41 3.03
CA LYS A 10 6.62 3.77 3.59
C LYS A 10 6.50 4.12 5.08
N TRP A 11 5.53 4.97 5.42
CA TRP A 11 5.29 5.40 6.79
C TRP A 11 4.95 4.22 7.72
N LEU A 12 4.07 3.31 7.31
CA LEU A 12 3.71 2.11 8.09
C LEU A 12 4.92 1.21 8.37
N ARG A 13 5.79 1.05 7.37
CA ARG A 13 7.02 0.27 7.50
C ARG A 13 8.00 0.93 8.47
N GLU A 14 8.22 2.24 8.31
CA GLU A 14 9.15 3.01 9.13
C GLU A 14 8.68 3.16 10.58
N LYS A 15 7.37 3.24 10.80
CA LYS A 15 6.77 3.23 12.15
C LYS A 15 7.11 1.98 12.95
N GLN A 16 7.32 0.85 12.27
CA GLN A 16 7.75 -0.40 12.89
C GLN A 16 9.27 -0.57 12.94
N ASN A 17 10.03 0.41 12.46
CA ASN A 17 11.50 0.40 12.41
C ASN A 17 12.07 -0.85 11.71
N ILE A 18 11.44 -1.27 10.60
CA ILE A 18 11.88 -2.42 9.81
C ILE A 18 12.29 -2.01 8.38
N SER A 19 13.23 -2.78 7.82
CA SER A 19 13.64 -2.62 6.43
C SER A 19 12.59 -3.14 5.45
N LYS A 20 12.64 -2.69 4.18
CA LYS A 20 11.78 -3.21 3.10
C LYS A 20 11.86 -4.74 3.03
N ARG A 21 13.07 -5.28 3.06
CA ARG A 21 13.35 -6.72 2.97
C ARG A 21 12.77 -7.50 4.15
N ALA A 22 12.85 -6.94 5.37
CA ALA A 22 12.27 -7.55 6.57
C ALA A 22 10.74 -7.62 6.48
N LEU A 23 10.08 -6.53 6.07
CA LEU A 23 8.64 -6.51 5.84
C LEU A 23 8.23 -7.55 4.78
N CYS A 24 8.91 -7.55 3.63
CA CYS A 24 8.65 -8.49 2.53
C CYS A 24 8.74 -9.95 2.98
N SER A 25 9.72 -10.27 3.83
CA SER A 25 9.89 -11.61 4.40
C SER A 25 8.75 -11.98 5.34
N LYS A 26 8.28 -11.02 6.16
CA LYS A 26 7.15 -11.23 7.10
C LYS A 26 5.82 -11.46 6.39
N ILE A 27 5.55 -10.71 5.32
CA ILE A 27 4.29 -10.80 4.58
C ILE A 27 4.36 -11.70 3.34
N ASN A 28 5.51 -12.35 3.12
CA ASN A 28 5.77 -13.27 2.02
C ASN A 28 5.44 -12.68 0.64
N ILE A 29 6.12 -11.59 0.26
CA ILE A 29 6.05 -11.00 -1.07
C ILE A 29 7.45 -10.73 -1.63
N PRO A 30 7.62 -10.68 -2.97
CA PRO A 30 8.88 -10.29 -3.57
C PRO A 30 9.25 -8.84 -3.21
N ALA A 31 10.53 -8.62 -2.88
CA ALA A 31 11.03 -7.29 -2.54
C ALA A 31 10.93 -6.29 -3.69
N THR A 32 11.04 -6.76 -4.93
CA THR A 32 10.86 -5.97 -6.16
C THR A 32 9.42 -5.45 -6.27
N THR A 33 8.43 -6.32 -6.06
CA THR A 33 7.01 -5.96 -6.06
C THR A 33 6.72 -4.91 -4.99
N TYR A 34 7.18 -5.12 -3.76
CA TYR A 34 7.02 -4.13 -2.69
C TYR A 34 7.72 -2.80 -2.99
N HIS A 35 8.90 -2.85 -3.61
CA HIS A 35 9.63 -1.65 -4.00
C HIS A 35 8.81 -0.80 -4.96
N GLN A 36 8.22 -1.39 -6.01
CA GLN A 36 7.39 -0.66 -6.97
C GLN A 36 6.19 0.02 -6.27
N TYR A 37 5.55 -0.67 -5.33
CA TYR A 37 4.43 -0.09 -4.57
C TYR A 37 4.85 1.05 -3.64
N GLU A 38 5.95 0.91 -2.91
CA GLU A 38 6.43 1.97 -2.00
C GLU A 38 7.07 3.15 -2.76
N SER A 39 7.61 2.91 -3.97
CA SER A 39 8.13 3.97 -4.84
C SER A 39 7.02 4.71 -5.60
N GLY A 40 5.81 4.12 -5.67
CA GLY A 40 4.69 4.66 -6.44
C GLY A 40 4.75 4.36 -7.93
N ASP A 41 5.65 3.45 -8.36
CA ASP A 41 5.77 3.00 -9.75
C ASP A 41 4.56 2.17 -10.18
N SER A 42 3.89 1.53 -9.23
CA SER A 42 2.64 0.78 -9.46
C SER A 42 1.76 0.76 -8.23
N VAL A 43 0.47 0.50 -8.43
CA VAL A 43 -0.51 0.24 -7.37
C VAL A 43 -0.85 -1.26 -7.38
N PRO A 44 -1.07 -1.90 -6.22
CA PRO A 44 -1.43 -3.32 -6.19
C PRO A 44 -2.82 -3.54 -6.82
N GLU A 45 -2.89 -4.18 -7.98
CA GLU A 45 -4.16 -4.61 -8.58
C GLU A 45 -4.71 -5.90 -7.94
N ASN A 46 -3.80 -6.73 -7.41
CA ASN A 46 -4.15 -7.99 -6.76
C ASN A 46 -4.46 -7.78 -5.26
N ILE A 47 -5.63 -8.28 -4.83
CA ILE A 47 -6.11 -8.22 -3.45
C ILE A 47 -5.25 -9.01 -2.45
N ASP A 48 -4.44 -9.97 -2.89
CA ASP A 48 -3.60 -10.80 -2.01
C ASP A 48 -2.56 -9.96 -1.26
N PHE A 49 -1.97 -8.95 -1.92
CA PHE A 49 -1.07 -8.01 -1.26
C PHE A 49 -1.81 -7.24 -0.16
N ILE A 50 -3.01 -6.76 -0.47
CA ILE A 50 -3.87 -6.00 0.45
C ILE A 50 -4.23 -6.86 1.66
N LYS A 51 -4.65 -8.11 1.46
CA LYS A 51 -4.93 -9.07 2.54
C LYS A 51 -3.71 -9.29 3.43
N LYS A 52 -2.53 -9.46 2.84
CA LYS A 52 -1.27 -9.66 3.58
C LYS A 52 -0.92 -8.46 4.46
N ILE A 53 -1.08 -7.23 3.94
CA ILE A 53 -0.90 -6.00 4.72
C ILE A 53 -1.93 -5.90 5.84
N ILE A 54 -3.22 -6.13 5.54
CA ILE A 54 -4.29 -6.13 6.55
C ILE A 54 -3.96 -7.12 7.67
N ASN A 55 -3.61 -8.36 7.34
CA ASN A 55 -3.29 -9.38 8.32
C ASN A 55 -2.12 -8.96 9.21
N TYR A 56 -1.06 -8.41 8.59
CA TYR A 56 0.13 -7.98 9.32
C TYR A 56 -0.10 -6.75 10.21
N TYR A 57 -0.93 -5.80 9.78
CA TYR A 57 -1.21 -4.56 10.51
C TYR A 57 -2.55 -4.55 11.28
N SER A 58 -3.29 -5.66 11.32
CA SER A 58 -4.62 -5.76 11.92
C SER A 58 -4.69 -5.32 13.40
N LEU A 59 -3.61 -5.49 14.15
CA LEU A 59 -3.50 -5.07 15.57
C LEU A 59 -3.30 -3.55 15.74
N TYR A 60 -3.12 -2.81 14.65
CA TYR A 60 -2.85 -1.37 14.62
C TYR A 60 -4.03 -0.59 14.03
N GLY A 61 -5.25 -0.85 14.51
CA GLY A 61 -6.52 -0.38 13.93
C GLY A 61 -6.54 1.00 13.25
N PRO A 62 -6.07 2.10 13.89
CA PRO A 62 -6.01 3.42 13.27
C PRO A 62 -5.11 3.48 12.03
N ASP A 63 -3.98 2.79 12.05
CA ASP A 63 -3.01 2.74 10.96
C ASP A 63 -3.57 1.98 9.74
N LEU A 64 -4.38 0.95 9.99
CA LEU A 64 -5.04 0.18 8.95
C LEU A 64 -6.09 1.01 8.20
N ASN A 65 -6.84 1.87 8.89
CA ASN A 65 -7.80 2.75 8.24
C ASN A 65 -7.13 3.78 7.32
N ILE A 66 -5.94 4.27 7.71
CA ILE A 66 -5.13 5.17 6.87
C ILE A 66 -4.66 4.42 5.62
N PHE A 67 -4.19 3.18 5.77
CA PHE A 67 -3.82 2.32 4.64
C PHE A 67 -4.97 2.12 3.64
N LEU A 68 -6.13 1.68 4.13
CA LEU A 68 -7.29 1.38 3.28
C LEU A 68 -7.81 2.64 2.58
N SER A 69 -7.90 3.76 3.29
CA SER A 69 -8.35 5.01 2.68
C SER A 69 -7.41 5.48 1.56
N ALA A 70 -6.09 5.38 1.75
CA ALA A 70 -5.12 5.72 0.72
C ALA A 70 -5.19 4.78 -0.50
N TYR A 71 -5.37 3.47 -0.27
CA TYR A 71 -5.53 2.47 -1.34
C TYR A 71 -6.79 2.69 -2.18
N PHE A 72 -7.93 2.98 -1.54
CA PHE A 72 -9.16 3.27 -2.27
C PHE A 72 -9.07 4.58 -3.05
N GLN A 73 -8.41 5.61 -2.50
CA GLN A 73 -8.18 6.85 -3.24
C GLN A 73 -7.32 6.63 -4.48
N SER A 74 -6.22 5.88 -4.38
CA SER A 74 -5.34 5.62 -5.53
C SER A 74 -6.05 4.84 -6.65
N THR A 75 -6.91 3.87 -6.30
CA THR A 75 -7.65 3.07 -7.27
C THR A 75 -8.85 3.79 -7.90
N LEU A 76 -9.47 4.74 -7.20
CA LEU A 76 -10.58 5.54 -7.73
C LEU A 76 -10.10 6.61 -8.72
N SER A 77 -8.96 7.24 -8.45
CA SER A 77 -8.36 8.22 -9.38
C SER A 77 -7.95 7.59 -10.71
N GLU A 78 -7.51 6.34 -10.72
CA GLU A 78 -7.23 5.59 -11.95
C GLU A 78 -8.50 5.31 -12.76
N ARG A 79 -9.62 4.97 -12.11
CA ARG A 79 -10.89 4.69 -12.80
C ARG A 79 -11.54 5.93 -13.41
N GLN A 80 -11.40 7.10 -12.77
CA GLN A 80 -11.95 8.35 -13.30
C GLN A 80 -11.25 8.83 -14.58
N LYS A 81 -9.98 8.47 -14.77
CA LYS A 81 -9.22 8.80 -15.99
C LYS A 81 -9.82 8.19 -17.26
N TYR A 82 -10.45 7.01 -17.16
CA TYR A 82 -11.05 6.31 -18.30
C TYR A 82 -12.51 6.71 -18.58
N VAL A 83 -13.12 7.56 -17.77
CA VAL A 83 -14.53 8.01 -17.93
C VAL A 83 -14.62 9.38 -18.61
N LEU A 84 -13.51 10.12 -18.73
CA LEU A 84 -13.47 11.46 -19.33
C LEU A 84 -12.95 11.47 -20.78
N ASP A 85 -12.64 10.29 -21.34
CA ASP A 85 -12.18 10.09 -22.71
C ASP A 85 -13.29 9.49 -23.63
N GLU A 86 -14.57 9.57 -23.23
CA GLU A 86 -15.75 9.21 -24.05
C GLU A 86 -16.61 10.42 -24.44
#